data_AF-A0A418WUD1-F1
#
_entry.id   AF-A0A418WUD1-F1
#
_cell.length_a   1.000
_cell.length_b   1.000
_cell.length_c   1.000
_cell.angle_alpha   90.00
_cell.angle_beta   90.00
_cell.angle_gamma   90.00
#
_symmetry.space_group_name_H-M   'P 1'
#
loop_
_entity.id
_entity.type
_entity.pdbx_description
1 polymer ?
#
loop_
_entity_poly.entity_id
_entity_poly.type
_entity_poly.pdbx_seq_one_letter_code
_entity_poly.pdbx_strand_id
1 'polypeptide(L)' 'MAVSPSSVDFISVKQTADDRWALGRDLLYEITFDASNRMGVPLRAIATCKAALYDDGQVKVYVTKMVDHQGNPI' A
#
# COMPACT_ATOMS: atom_id res chain seq x y z
N MET A 1 -17.36 -7.81 -5.82
CA MET A 1 -16.65 -7.57 -7.10
C MET A 1 -15.43 -6.74 -6.77
N ALA A 2 -14.21 -7.27 -6.93
CA ALA A 2 -13.00 -6.46 -6.78
C ALA A 2 -12.85 -5.58 -8.03
N VAL A 3 -12.82 -4.25 -7.87
CA VAL A 3 -12.80 -3.28 -8.96
C VAL A 3 -11.39 -2.70 -9.08
N SER A 4 -10.73 -2.91 -10.22
CA SER A 4 -9.37 -2.42 -10.50
C SER A 4 -9.41 -0.96 -10.99
N PRO A 5 -8.53 -0.06 -10.49
CA PRO A 5 -8.53 1.36 -10.86
C PRO A 5 -7.94 1.63 -12.25
N SER A 6 -8.48 2.65 -12.94
CA SER A 6 -8.07 3.04 -14.30
C SER A 6 -6.94 4.07 -14.35
N SER A 7 -6.68 4.76 -13.24
CA SER A 7 -5.53 5.65 -13.01
C SER A 7 -5.27 5.72 -11.51
N VAL A 8 -4.01 5.81 -11.11
CA VAL A 8 -3.58 5.89 -9.70
C VAL A 8 -2.56 7.01 -9.59
N ASP A 9 -2.87 8.04 -8.81
CA ASP A 9 -1.99 9.15 -8.49
C ASP A 9 -1.52 9.03 -7.03
N PHE A 10 -0.21 8.86 -6.84
CA PHE A 10 0.37 8.72 -5.51
C PHE A 10 0.49 10.09 -4.82
N ILE A 11 -0.15 10.23 -3.66
CA ILE A 11 -0.14 11.46 -2.87
C ILE A 11 0.99 11.42 -1.85
N SER A 12 1.10 10.31 -1.12
CA SER A 12 2.09 10.17 -0.06
C SER A 12 2.48 8.71 0.15
N VAL A 13 3.73 8.52 0.54
CA VAL A 13 4.28 7.24 1.00
C VAL A 13 4.95 7.51 2.33
N LYS A 14 4.52 6.82 3.37
CA LYS A 14 5.06 6.93 4.73
C LYS A 14 5.50 5.57 5.22
N GLN A 15 6.74 5.47 5.67
CA GLN A 15 7.19 4.29 6.42
C GLN A 15 6.70 4.40 7.87
N THR A 16 6.00 3.38 8.34
CA THR A 16 5.38 3.37 9.68
C THR A 16 6.05 2.40 10.64
N ALA A 17 6.71 1.36 10.15
CA ALA A 17 7.51 0.45 10.97
C ALA A 17 8.73 -0.05 10.21
N ASP A 18 9.74 -0.44 10.99
CA ASP A 18 11.06 -0.81 10.53
C ASP A 18 11.71 -1.78 11.50
N ASP A 19 11.55 -3.07 11.27
CA ASP A 19 12.05 -4.12 12.15
C ASP A 19 13.08 -4.97 11.42
N ARG A 20 14.33 -4.93 11.90
CA ARG A 20 15.43 -5.74 11.37
C ARG A 20 15.51 -7.08 12.10
N TRP A 21 15.68 -8.16 11.35
CA TRP A 21 15.85 -9.52 11.87
C TRP A 21 17.01 -10.23 11.16
N ALA A 22 17.31 -11.48 11.56
CA ALA A 22 18.55 -12.18 11.20
C ALA A 22 18.73 -12.50 9.70
N LEU A 23 17.67 -12.41 8.89
CA LEU A 23 17.69 -12.72 7.45
C LEU A 23 17.19 -11.54 6.58
N GLY A 24 16.95 -10.38 7.18
CA GLY A 24 16.43 -9.23 6.45
C GLY A 24 15.76 -8.16 7.31
N ARG A 25 14.84 -7.44 6.68
CA ARG A 25 14.15 -6.28 7.25
C ARG A 25 12.68 -6.29 6.85
N ASP A 26 11.81 -6.18 7.85
CA ASP A 26 10.39 -5.99 7.66
C ASP A 26 10.09 -4.50 7.73
N LEU A 27 9.51 -3.99 6.64
CA LEU A 27 9.15 -2.59 6.47
C LEU A 27 7.63 -2.51 6.34
N LEU A 28 7.02 -1.58 7.07
CA LEU A 28 5.61 -1.25 6.92
C LEU A 28 5.48 0.12 6.26
N TYR A 29 4.73 0.18 5.18
CA TYR A 29 4.43 1.41 4.46
C TYR A 29 2.93 1.69 4.45
N GLU A 30 2.56 2.94 4.66
CA GLU A 30 1.25 3.47 4.31
C GLU A 30 1.38 4.32 3.05
N ILE A 31 0.60 3.98 2.02
CA ILE A 31 0.57 4.66 0.74
C ILE A 31 -0.81 5.28 0.58
N THR A 32 -0.88 6.62 0.48
CA THR A 32 -2.11 7.33 0.15
C THR A 32 -2.10 7.64 -1.34
N PHE A 33 -3.17 7.28 -2.04
CA PHE A 33 -3.31 7.54 -3.46
C PHE A 33 -4.74 7.94 -3.82
N ASP A 34 -4.88 8.76 -4.84
CA ASP A 34 -6.15 9.01 -5.51
C ASP A 34 -6.27 8.06 -6.69
N ALA A 35 -7.43 7.42 -6.83
CA ALA A 35 -7.74 6.53 -7.93
C ALA A 35 -9.13 6.84 -8.46
N SER A 36 -9.37 6.49 -9.72
CA SER A 36 -10.73 6.48 -10.27
C SER A 36 -11.18 5.04 -10.48
N ASN A 37 -12.38 4.71 -10.03
CA ASN A 37 -13.00 3.44 -10.39
C ASN A 37 -13.45 3.46 -11.87
N ARG A 38 -13.88 2.32 -12.41
CA ARG A 38 -14.35 2.23 -13.81
C ARG A 38 -15.55 3.12 -14.16
N MET A 39 -16.28 3.60 -13.16
CA MET A 39 -17.40 4.53 -13.33
C MET A 39 -16.95 6.00 -13.28
N GLY A 40 -15.63 6.26 -13.18
CA GLY A 40 -15.06 7.60 -13.08
C GLY A 40 -15.27 8.26 -11.71
N VAL A 41 -15.68 7.49 -10.69
CA VAL A 41 -15.85 8.03 -9.34
C VAL A 41 -14.47 8.13 -8.69
N PRO A 42 -14.04 9.32 -8.24
CA PRO A 42 -12.78 9.49 -7.54
C PRO A 42 -12.86 8.84 -6.16
N LEU A 43 -11.81 8.10 -5.83
CA LEU A 43 -11.63 7.40 -4.57
C LEU A 43 -10.24 7.70 -4.04
N ARG A 44 -10.17 8.28 -2.85
CA ARG A 44 -8.92 8.35 -2.09
C ARG A 44 -8.79 7.12 -1.22
N ALA A 45 -7.70 6.39 -1.41
CA ALA A 45 -7.42 5.14 -0.70
C ALA A 45 -6.08 5.21 0.03
N ILE A 46 -6.01 4.48 1.14
CA ILE A 46 -4.82 4.26 1.94
C ILE A 46 -4.54 2.75 1.92
N ALA A 47 -3.40 2.37 1.34
CA ALA A 47 -2.92 1.00 1.35
C ALA A 47 -1.82 0.82 2.41
N THR A 48 -1.98 -0.18 3.26
CA THR A 48 -0.93 -0.64 4.17
C THR A 48 -0.17 -1.80 3.52
N CYS A 49 1.09 -1.58 3.20
CA CYS A 49 1.96 -2.53 2.52
C CYS A 49 3.05 -3.04 3.47
N LYS A 50 3.20 -4.35 3.59
CA LYS A 50 4.37 -4.98 4.20
C LYS A 50 5.39 -5.29 3.12
N ALA A 51 6.61 -4.81 3.28
CA ALA A 51 7.73 -5.15 2.42
C ALA A 51 8.77 -5.93 3.23
N ALA A 52 9.08 -7.14 2.79
CA ALA A 52 10.20 -7.92 3.32
C ALA A 52 11.40 -7.72 2.38
N LEU A 53 12.44 -7.05 2.89
CA LEU A 53 13.72 -6.90 2.22
C LEU A 53 14.67 -7.98 2.76
N TYR A 54 15.07 -8.90 1.90
CA TYR A 54 16.03 -9.95 2.22
C TYR A 54 17.46 -9.45 2.00
N ASP A 55 18.43 -10.07 2.69
CA ASP A 55 19.84 -9.68 2.60
C ASP A 55 20.46 -9.90 1.19
N ASP A 56 19.84 -10.73 0.36
CA ASP A 56 20.20 -10.92 -1.05
C ASP A 56 19.69 -9.78 -1.98
N GLY A 57 19.03 -8.77 -1.40
CA GLY A 57 18.47 -7.62 -2.11
C GLY A 57 17.09 -7.85 -2.70
N GLN A 58 16.50 -9.05 -2.56
CA GLN A 58 15.12 -9.29 -2.99
C GLN A 58 14.14 -8.54 -2.09
N VAL A 59 13.14 -7.91 -2.71
CA VAL A 59 12.04 -7.26 -2.00
C VAL A 59 10.73 -7.96 -2.36
N LYS A 60 10.01 -8.43 -1.34
CA LYS A 60 8.64 -8.93 -1.50
C LYS A 60 7.67 -7.98 -0.83
N VAL A 61 6.74 -7.42 -1.61
CA VAL A 61 5.74 -6.47 -1.13
C VAL A 61 4.36 -7.12 -1.15
N TYR A 62 3.62 -6.95 -0.06
CA TYR A 62 2.27 -7.46 0.11
C TYR A 62 1.37 -6.34 0.61
N VAL A 63 0.25 -6.11 -0.06
CA VAL A 63 -0.80 -5.22 0.47
C VAL A 63 -1.58 -5.99 1.54
N THR A 64 -1.52 -5.51 2.77
CA THR A 64 -2.17 -6.16 3.93
C THR A 64 -3.54 -5.60 4.25
N LYS A 65 -3.78 -4.34 3.90
CA LYS A 65 -5.03 -3.64 4.16
C LYS A 65 -5.19 -2.51 3.15
N MET A 66 -6.42 -2.31 2.69
CA MET A 66 -6.82 -1.15 1.92
C MET A 66 -8.08 -0.56 2.53
N VAL A 67 -8.06 0.75 2.74
CA VAL A 67 -9.20 1.51 3.24
C VAL A 67 -9.34 2.81 2.46
N ASP A 68 -10.52 3.42 2.50
CA ASP A 68 -10.69 4.79 2.04
C ASP A 68 -10.05 5.79 3.00
N HIS A 69 -10.03 7.07 2.62
CA HIS A 69 -9.54 8.16 3.47
C HIS A 69 -10.29 8.34 4.81
N GLN A 70 -11.44 7.68 5.01
CA GLN A 70 -12.22 7.69 6.24
C GLN A 70 -11.97 6.45 7.10
N GLY A 71 -11.21 5.46 6.60
CA GLY A 71 -10.90 4.21 7.29
C GLY A 71 -11.84 3.05 6.97
N ASN A 72 -12.79 3.21 6.03
CA ASN A 72 -13.68 2.14 5.61
C ASN A 72 -12.97 1.17 4.65
N PRO A 73 -13.17 -0.15 4.77
CA PRO A 73 -12.61 -1.12 3.82
C PRO A 73 -13.04 -0.86 2.37
N ILE A 74 -12.11 -1.05 1.42
CA ILE A 74 -12.36 -1.01 -0.05
C ILE A 74 -12.27 -2.42 -0.63
#